data_AF-A0A917C6R2-F1
#
_entry.id   AF-A0A917C6R2-F1
#
_cell.length_a   1.000
_cell.length_b   1.000
_cell.length_c   1.000
_cell.angle_alpha   90.00
_cell.angle_beta   90.00
_cell.angle_gamma   90.00
#
_symmetry.space_group_name_H-M   'P 1'
#
loop_
_entity.id
_entity.type
_entity.pdbx_description
1 polymer ?
#
loop_
_entity_poly.entity_id
_entity_poly.type
_entity_poly.pdbx_seq_one_letter_code
_entity_poly.pdbx_strand_id
1 'polypeptide(L)'
;MKQVIMGLVLCLLLAGCSGTNNIVPEPSPGASPAVATPNASPPPTQTPPPSSVLEPGTLQSTLGFGDTTGKRILITDGAGKEQQMSKLTLAVGHNGQTLKVKYLNWQPASEDNTARETAVNIPNLSGYLYAVEEGAAAPNETYYMADDSVFDVEALVSVTPAAKDTEAPAVDEAIGSTIATAKGREILRIWKLADLGTEGEVYVTQFVRDGNDMLFSIVLKSGEDYTYMDYPAVIQGDEYSVWRVDDGGEITPEMFSVLLAARTEQGILLGLNWWGAEGVSTFFLNQDGEQFKELDIQYGRYISP
;
A
#
# COMPACT_ATOMS: atom_id res chain seq x y z
N MET A 1 38.77 -40.50 27.72
CA MET A 1 39.67 -41.54 27.16
C MET A 1 39.72 -41.31 25.65
N LYS A 2 40.92 -41.03 25.11
CA LYS A 2 41.36 -41.15 23.69
C LYS A 2 40.61 -40.31 22.62
N GLN A 3 41.27 -39.30 22.03
CA GLN A 3 42.15 -39.37 20.84
C GLN A 3 41.34 -39.50 19.52
N VAL A 4 41.65 -38.88 18.37
CA VAL A 4 42.66 -37.89 17.94
C VAL A 4 42.41 -37.60 16.44
N ILE A 5 43.12 -36.61 15.90
CA ILE A 5 43.62 -36.49 14.51
C ILE A 5 42.81 -35.73 13.43
N MET A 6 43.50 -34.67 13.01
CA MET A 6 43.45 -33.82 11.83
C MET A 6 43.93 -34.55 10.57
N GLY A 7 43.33 -34.28 9.40
CA GLY A 7 43.77 -34.83 8.13
C GLY A 7 43.37 -33.98 6.93
N LEU A 8 44.31 -33.13 6.49
CA LEU A 8 44.39 -32.41 5.22
C LEU A 8 44.71 -33.38 4.06
N VAL A 9 44.60 -32.91 2.79
CA VAL A 9 45.19 -33.38 1.49
C VAL A 9 44.07 -33.61 0.46
N LEU A 10 44.12 -33.26 -0.84
CA LEU A 10 44.99 -32.45 -1.73
C LEU A 10 44.30 -32.46 -3.12
N CYS A 11 44.49 -31.40 -3.90
CA CYS A 11 44.07 -31.25 -5.29
C CYS A 11 44.60 -32.33 -6.26
N LEU A 12 43.87 -32.56 -7.36
CA LEU A 12 44.44 -33.03 -8.63
C LEU A 12 43.63 -32.50 -9.83
N LEU A 13 44.34 -31.80 -10.72
CA LEU A 13 43.95 -31.32 -12.06
C LEU A 13 44.39 -32.34 -13.12
N LEU A 14 43.57 -32.58 -14.14
CA LEU A 14 43.92 -33.03 -15.52
C LEU A 14 42.77 -32.55 -16.43
N ALA A 15 42.88 -31.71 -17.48
CA ALA A 15 43.75 -31.61 -18.67
C ALA A 15 43.42 -32.60 -19.81
N GLY A 16 43.11 -32.08 -21.02
CA GLY A 16 43.21 -32.77 -22.34
C GLY A 16 42.06 -32.46 -23.31
N CYS A 17 42.22 -31.63 -24.37
CA CYS A 17 42.79 -31.92 -25.72
C CYS A 17 41.78 -32.68 -26.61
N SER A 18 41.50 -32.46 -27.91
CA SER A 18 42.05 -31.71 -29.06
C SER A 18 40.92 -31.70 -30.13
N GLY A 19 40.73 -30.73 -31.03
CA GLY A 19 41.59 -30.38 -32.17
C GLY A 19 41.16 -31.12 -33.45
N THR A 20 40.62 -30.42 -34.45
CA THR A 20 40.76 -30.81 -35.87
C THR A 20 40.72 -29.58 -36.77
N ASN A 21 41.90 -29.16 -37.21
CA ASN A 21 42.13 -28.28 -38.34
C ASN A 21 41.77 -29.05 -39.63
N ASN A 22 41.02 -28.42 -40.52
CA ASN A 22 41.05 -28.73 -41.95
C ASN A 22 41.31 -27.44 -42.72
N ILE A 23 42.46 -27.42 -43.39
CA ILE A 23 42.87 -26.42 -44.39
C ILE A 23 42.49 -26.99 -45.77
N VAL A 24 42.32 -26.07 -46.75
CA VAL A 24 42.45 -26.19 -48.23
C VAL A 24 41.13 -25.82 -48.96
N PRO A 25 41.13 -25.07 -50.09
CA PRO A 25 42.05 -24.04 -50.60
C PRO A 25 41.34 -22.71 -50.96
N GLU A 26 42.18 -21.69 -51.19
CA GLU A 26 41.86 -20.37 -51.74
C GLU A 26 41.53 -20.42 -53.25
N PRO A 27 40.52 -19.65 -53.70
CA PRO A 27 40.58 -18.97 -54.99
C PRO A 27 40.46 -17.44 -54.83
N SER A 28 41.25 -16.75 -55.65
CA SER A 28 41.41 -15.29 -55.75
C SER A 28 40.25 -14.63 -56.54
N PRO A 29 40.23 -13.28 -56.70
CA PRO A 29 39.34 -12.35 -56.02
C PRO A 29 38.18 -11.86 -56.91
N GLY A 30 36.97 -11.79 -56.37
CA GLY A 30 35.79 -11.33 -57.11
C GLY A 30 34.83 -10.52 -56.25
N ALA A 31 34.74 -9.23 -56.56
CA ALA A 31 33.66 -8.28 -56.26
C ALA A 31 33.24 -8.11 -54.78
N SER A 32 33.61 -6.95 -54.24
CA SER A 32 33.14 -6.36 -53.00
C SER A 32 31.59 -6.31 -52.91
N PRO A 33 30.96 -6.95 -51.91
CA PRO A 33 29.61 -6.59 -51.49
C PRO A 33 29.70 -5.52 -50.39
N ALA A 34 28.84 -4.51 -50.47
CA ALA A 34 28.70 -3.49 -49.45
C ALA A 34 28.34 -4.14 -48.09
N VAL A 35 29.12 -3.80 -47.06
CA VAL A 35 28.82 -4.14 -45.66
C VAL A 35 27.54 -3.40 -45.28
N ALA A 36 26.44 -4.13 -45.13
CA ALA A 36 25.27 -3.64 -44.42
C ALA A 36 25.63 -3.52 -42.94
N THR A 37 25.72 -2.29 -42.45
CA THR A 37 25.81 -2.00 -41.02
C THR A 37 24.63 -2.63 -40.28
N PRO A 38 24.84 -3.26 -39.11
CA PRO A 38 23.74 -3.68 -38.25
C PRO A 38 22.94 -2.43 -37.86
N ASN A 39 21.63 -2.46 -38.12
CA ASN A 39 20.71 -1.48 -37.57
C ASN A 39 20.84 -1.56 -36.04
N ALA A 40 21.39 -0.51 -35.43
CA ALA A 40 21.38 -0.36 -33.99
C ALA A 40 19.92 -0.33 -33.54
N SER A 41 19.54 -1.23 -32.62
CA SER A 41 18.29 -1.12 -31.90
C SER A 41 18.21 0.27 -31.26
N PRO A 42 17.06 0.96 -31.36
CA PRO A 42 16.89 2.21 -30.63
C PRO A 42 17.13 1.96 -29.14
N PRO A 43 17.80 2.90 -28.44
CA PRO A 43 17.99 2.79 -27.00
C PRO A 43 16.62 2.67 -26.30
N PRO A 44 16.54 1.92 -25.18
CA PRO A 44 15.30 1.83 -24.43
C PRO A 44 14.83 3.24 -24.10
N THR A 45 13.59 3.53 -24.48
CA THR A 45 12.90 4.76 -24.11
C THR A 45 12.90 4.84 -22.59
N GLN A 46 13.77 5.68 -22.02
CA GLN A 46 13.71 5.99 -20.61
C GLN A 46 12.39 6.72 -20.39
N THR A 47 11.46 6.07 -19.68
CA THR A 47 10.28 6.72 -19.13
C THR A 47 10.77 7.95 -18.35
N PRO A 48 10.33 9.18 -18.68
CA PRO A 48 10.73 10.34 -17.91
C PRO A 48 10.37 10.11 -16.44
N PRO A 49 11.24 10.53 -15.49
CA PRO A 49 10.93 10.39 -14.07
C PRO A 49 9.59 11.09 -13.77
N PRO A 50 8.80 10.56 -12.83
CA PRO A 50 7.54 11.18 -12.45
C PRO A 50 7.80 12.63 -12.06
N SER A 51 7.01 13.55 -12.62
CA SER A 51 7.27 14.98 -12.48
C SER A 51 6.97 15.53 -11.08
N SER A 52 6.33 14.73 -10.22
CA SER A 52 6.00 15.05 -8.82
C SER A 52 6.00 13.76 -7.98
N VAL A 53 6.63 13.84 -6.79
CA VAL A 53 6.74 12.80 -5.78
C VAL A 53 6.47 13.37 -4.40
N LEU A 54 5.90 12.55 -3.53
CA LEU A 54 5.63 12.87 -2.13
C LEU A 54 6.75 12.29 -1.25
N GLU A 55 7.24 13.10 -0.31
CA GLU A 55 8.24 12.67 0.67
C GLU A 55 7.55 12.06 1.91
N PRO A 56 7.63 10.73 2.15
CA PRO A 56 6.91 10.11 3.26
C PRO A 56 7.32 10.67 4.63
N GLY A 57 8.59 11.09 4.77
CA GLY A 57 9.12 11.65 6.01
C GLY A 57 8.58 13.03 6.39
N THR A 58 7.87 13.72 5.49
CA THR A 58 7.22 15.01 5.78
C THR A 58 5.76 14.87 6.18
N LEU A 59 5.19 13.67 6.08
CA LEU A 59 3.79 13.41 6.41
C LEU A 59 3.58 13.45 7.93
N GLN A 60 2.41 13.96 8.33
CA GLN A 60 2.04 14.11 9.73
C GLN A 60 0.93 13.13 10.08
N SER A 61 0.93 12.60 11.30
CA SER A 61 -0.20 11.83 11.81
C SER A 61 -1.34 12.77 12.20
N THR A 62 -2.05 13.29 11.20
CA THR A 62 -3.19 14.18 11.41
C THR A 62 -4.32 13.79 10.49
N LEU A 63 -5.32 13.14 11.08
CA LEU A 63 -6.49 12.62 10.38
C LEU A 63 -7.76 13.11 11.07
N GLY A 64 -8.83 13.21 10.29
CA GLY A 64 -10.16 13.56 10.79
C GLY A 64 -11.24 12.81 10.05
N PHE A 65 -12.51 13.09 10.37
CA PHE A 65 -13.65 12.47 9.71
C PHE A 65 -14.80 13.43 9.44
N GLY A 66 -15.54 13.14 8.37
CA GLY A 66 -16.62 13.97 7.85
C GLY A 66 -17.92 13.91 8.67
N ASP A 67 -18.62 15.04 8.73
CA ASP A 67 -19.95 15.16 9.34
C ASP A 67 -21.10 14.71 8.43
N THR A 68 -22.32 14.66 8.98
CA THR A 68 -23.50 14.24 8.24
C THR A 68 -23.94 15.23 7.15
N THR A 69 -23.46 16.48 7.22
CA THR A 69 -23.80 17.54 6.26
C THR A 69 -22.82 17.58 5.08
N GLY A 70 -21.67 16.93 5.23
CA GLY A 70 -20.52 17.01 4.34
C GLY A 70 -19.86 18.37 4.28
N LYS A 71 -20.16 19.27 5.23
CA LYS A 71 -19.59 20.61 5.31
C LYS A 71 -18.51 20.74 6.37
N ARG A 72 -18.31 19.72 7.19
CA ARG A 72 -17.32 19.75 8.25
C ARG A 72 -16.50 18.49 8.32
N ILE A 73 -15.26 18.66 8.74
CA ILE A 73 -14.35 17.59 9.16
C ILE A 73 -13.92 17.89 10.59
N LEU A 74 -13.89 16.87 11.45
CA LEU A 74 -13.40 16.95 12.82
C LEU A 74 -12.12 16.14 12.96
N ILE A 75 -11.10 16.75 13.56
CA ILE A 75 -9.90 16.06 14.07
C ILE A 75 -10.06 15.92 15.59
N THR A 76 -10.09 14.68 16.10
CA THR A 76 -10.18 14.40 17.54
C THR A 76 -8.80 14.50 18.19
N ASP A 77 -8.46 15.69 18.67
CA ASP A 77 -7.22 15.96 19.39
C ASP A 77 -7.45 17.00 20.48
N GLY A 78 -6.54 17.04 21.46
CA GLY A 78 -6.58 17.97 22.58
C GLY A 78 -6.34 19.42 22.14
N ALA A 79 -6.88 20.37 22.91
CA ALA A 79 -6.66 21.81 22.69
C ALA A 79 -5.17 22.20 22.79
N GLY A 80 -4.82 23.40 22.32
CA GLY A 80 -3.46 23.95 22.45
C GLY A 80 -2.55 23.76 21.24
N LYS A 81 -3.08 23.24 20.13
CA LYS A 81 -2.37 23.06 18.84
C LYS A 81 -2.96 23.95 17.73
N GLU A 82 -3.67 25.02 18.07
CA GLU A 82 -4.40 25.87 17.12
C GLU A 82 -3.48 26.44 16.02
N GLN A 83 -2.24 26.81 16.36
CA GLN A 83 -1.28 27.31 15.38
C GLN A 83 -0.82 26.24 14.38
N GLN A 84 -0.74 24.97 14.79
CA GLN A 84 -0.44 23.87 13.88
C GLN A 84 -1.67 23.54 13.03
N MET A 85 -2.82 23.40 13.68
CA MET A 85 -4.09 23.02 13.05
C MET A 85 -4.56 24.06 12.01
N SER A 86 -4.34 25.35 12.26
CA SER A 86 -4.68 26.40 11.30
C SER A 86 -3.89 26.39 10.00
N LYS A 87 -2.79 25.61 9.91
CA LYS A 87 -2.03 25.41 8.67
C LYS A 87 -2.62 24.33 7.77
N LEU A 88 -3.53 23.51 8.28
CA LEU A 88 -4.12 22.43 7.50
C LEU A 88 -5.22 23.01 6.61
N THR A 89 -4.95 23.01 5.31
CA THR A 89 -5.74 23.65 4.25
C THR A 89 -6.25 22.64 3.23
N LEU A 90 -5.75 21.41 3.27
CA LEU A 90 -6.13 20.30 2.40
C LEU A 90 -6.61 19.10 3.22
N ALA A 91 -7.68 18.47 2.76
CA ALA A 91 -8.10 17.16 3.20
C ALA A 91 -8.06 16.17 2.02
N VAL A 92 -7.46 15.00 2.21
CA VAL A 92 -7.42 13.92 1.22
C VAL A 92 -8.24 12.76 1.76
N GLY A 93 -9.39 12.53 1.14
CA GLY A 93 -10.35 11.49 1.47
C GLY A 93 -10.30 10.31 0.51
N HIS A 94 -11.30 9.43 0.62
CA HIS A 94 -11.40 8.16 -0.11
C HIS A 94 -11.00 8.26 -1.59
N ASN A 95 -10.20 7.29 -2.05
CA ASN A 95 -9.64 7.21 -3.41
C ASN A 95 -8.82 8.43 -3.85
N GLY A 96 -8.22 9.17 -2.92
CA GLY A 96 -7.42 10.36 -3.21
C GLY A 96 -8.24 11.63 -3.46
N GLN A 97 -9.53 11.65 -3.08
CA GLN A 97 -10.36 12.84 -3.23
C GLN A 97 -9.78 14.01 -2.44
N THR A 98 -9.43 15.11 -3.11
CA THR A 98 -8.96 16.32 -2.46
C THR A 98 -10.09 17.30 -2.17
N LEU A 99 -10.14 17.84 -0.95
CA LEU A 99 -11.05 18.90 -0.52
C LEU A 99 -10.26 20.06 0.05
N LYS A 100 -10.56 21.29 -0.38
CA LYS A 100 -10.07 22.49 0.30
C LYS A 100 -10.83 22.68 1.60
N VAL A 101 -10.09 22.91 2.66
CA VAL A 101 -10.64 23.06 4.00
C VAL A 101 -10.10 24.30 4.68
N LYS A 102 -10.88 24.81 5.63
CA LYS A 102 -10.51 25.96 6.43
C LYS A 102 -10.74 25.68 7.89
N TYR A 103 -9.71 25.87 8.69
CA TYR A 103 -9.82 25.80 10.14
C TYR A 103 -10.86 26.79 10.67
N LEU A 104 -11.77 26.30 11.51
CA LEU A 104 -12.80 27.11 12.15
C LEU A 104 -12.41 27.45 13.59
N ASN A 105 -12.34 26.42 14.43
CA ASN A 105 -12.06 26.55 15.86
C ASN A 105 -11.79 25.17 16.46
N TRP A 106 -11.29 25.16 17.68
CA TRP A 106 -11.39 23.99 18.55
C TRP A 106 -12.74 24.05 19.29
N GLN A 107 -13.40 22.90 19.45
CA GLN A 107 -14.62 22.77 20.27
C GLN A 107 -14.38 21.81 21.44
N PRO A 108 -14.92 22.10 22.64
CA PRO A 108 -14.94 21.16 23.74
C PRO A 108 -15.99 20.06 23.49
N ALA A 109 -15.86 18.95 24.20
CA ALA A 109 -16.91 17.93 24.23
C ALA A 109 -18.14 18.46 24.97
N SER A 110 -19.33 18.06 24.54
CA SER A 110 -20.58 18.34 25.23
C SER A 110 -20.94 17.24 26.25
N GLU A 111 -22.00 17.46 27.02
CA GLU A 111 -22.55 16.45 27.94
C GLU A 111 -23.09 15.21 27.19
N ASP A 112 -23.55 15.39 25.95
CA ASP A 112 -24.07 14.30 25.09
C ASP A 112 -22.97 13.50 24.35
N ASN A 113 -21.70 13.65 24.73
CA ASN A 113 -20.60 12.94 24.07
C ASN A 113 -20.64 11.43 24.35
N THR A 114 -20.83 10.63 23.30
CA THR A 114 -20.82 9.16 23.38
C THR A 114 -19.42 8.54 23.26
N ALA A 115 -18.37 9.35 23.16
CA ALA A 115 -16.99 8.98 22.84
C ALA A 115 -16.80 8.29 21.47
N ARG A 116 -17.85 8.18 20.66
CA ARG A 116 -17.81 7.53 19.35
C ARG A 116 -17.46 8.52 18.27
N GLU A 117 -16.46 8.19 17.48
CA GLU A 117 -15.99 9.01 16.37
C GLU A 117 -16.84 8.76 15.14
N THR A 118 -18.11 9.14 15.23
CA THR A 118 -19.12 9.03 14.17
C THR A 118 -19.61 10.40 13.76
N ALA A 119 -20.01 10.55 12.50
CA ALA A 119 -20.49 11.78 11.90
C ALA A 119 -21.62 12.44 12.71
N VAL A 120 -22.52 11.63 13.28
CA VAL A 120 -23.64 12.08 14.12
C VAL A 120 -23.20 12.63 15.47
N ASN A 121 -22.05 12.19 15.99
CA ASN A 121 -21.52 12.58 17.30
C ASN A 121 -20.53 13.75 17.21
N ILE A 122 -20.15 14.20 16.01
CA ILE A 122 -19.25 15.37 15.82
C ILE A 122 -19.68 16.60 16.61
N PRO A 123 -20.96 17.01 16.67
CA PRO A 123 -21.37 18.16 17.48
C PRO A 123 -21.03 18.04 18.97
N ASN A 124 -20.82 16.81 19.46
CA ASN A 124 -20.62 16.49 20.87
C ASN A 124 -19.17 16.13 21.21
N LEU A 125 -18.33 15.85 20.22
CA LEU A 125 -16.93 15.48 20.41
C LEU A 125 -16.05 16.71 20.61
N SER A 126 -15.01 16.60 21.43
CA SER A 126 -13.95 17.60 21.44
C SER A 126 -13.04 17.44 20.22
N GLY A 127 -12.61 18.55 19.63
CA GLY A 127 -11.65 18.50 18.53
C GLY A 127 -11.57 19.78 17.71
N TYR A 128 -10.72 19.74 16.69
CA TYR A 128 -10.54 20.84 15.74
C TYR A 128 -11.52 20.68 14.59
N LEU A 129 -12.38 21.68 14.40
CA LEU A 129 -13.33 21.73 13.30
C LEU A 129 -12.75 22.46 12.10
N TYR A 130 -13.05 21.91 10.93
CA TYR A 130 -12.74 22.49 9.63
C TYR A 130 -14.02 22.62 8.82
N ALA A 131 -14.16 23.72 8.08
CA ALA A 131 -15.16 23.86 7.04
C ALA A 131 -14.62 23.30 5.72
N VAL A 132 -15.46 22.56 5.00
CA VAL A 132 -15.20 22.17 3.60
C VAL A 132 -15.63 23.32 2.70
N GLU A 133 -14.68 23.96 2.02
CA GLU A 133 -14.95 25.15 1.20
C GLU A 133 -15.47 24.77 -0.19
N GLU A 134 -14.92 23.70 -0.78
CA GLU A 134 -15.28 23.17 -2.10
C GLU A 134 -15.54 21.67 -2.02
N GLY A 135 -16.61 21.20 -2.67
CA GLY A 135 -17.04 19.80 -2.61
C GLY A 135 -17.86 19.46 -1.35
N ALA A 136 -17.76 18.19 -0.93
CA ALA A 136 -18.40 17.68 0.26
C ALA A 136 -17.59 16.50 0.84
N ALA A 137 -17.41 16.51 2.16
CA ALA A 137 -16.90 15.35 2.87
C ALA A 137 -18.02 14.30 3.00
N ALA A 138 -17.75 13.05 2.65
CA ALA A 138 -18.64 11.94 2.95
C ALA A 138 -18.73 11.70 4.47
N PRO A 139 -19.94 11.45 5.02
CA PRO A 139 -20.11 11.14 6.44
C PRO A 139 -19.34 9.89 6.84
N ASN A 140 -18.72 9.91 8.02
CA ASN A 140 -17.92 8.80 8.57
C ASN A 140 -16.70 8.40 7.73
N GLU A 141 -16.39 9.05 6.62
CA GLU A 141 -15.13 8.81 5.91
C GLU A 141 -13.98 9.48 6.65
N THR A 142 -12.82 8.82 6.64
CA THR A 142 -11.57 9.34 7.17
C THR A 142 -10.88 10.22 6.13
N TYR A 143 -10.26 11.31 6.57
CA TYR A 143 -9.50 12.23 5.75
C TYR A 143 -8.12 12.43 6.34
N TYR A 144 -7.09 12.33 5.51
CA TYR A 144 -5.75 12.81 5.84
C TYR A 144 -5.73 14.33 5.72
N MET A 145 -5.26 15.03 6.75
CA MET A 145 -5.28 16.48 6.82
C MET A 145 -3.86 17.02 6.62
N ALA A 146 -3.71 17.95 5.68
CA ALA A 146 -2.40 18.40 5.22
C ALA A 146 -2.33 19.93 5.05
N ASP A 147 -1.11 20.44 5.15
CA ASP A 147 -0.74 21.76 4.65
C ASP A 147 -0.49 21.63 3.13
N ASP A 148 -1.29 22.31 2.31
CA ASP A 148 -1.21 22.27 0.85
C ASP A 148 0.10 22.89 0.29
N SER A 149 0.84 23.63 1.10
CA SER A 149 2.19 24.10 0.74
C SER A 149 3.27 23.03 0.88
N VAL A 150 2.97 21.93 1.58
CA VAL A 150 3.90 20.81 1.84
C VAL A 150 3.45 19.55 1.10
N PHE A 151 2.14 19.31 1.00
CA PHE A 151 1.59 18.13 0.34
C PHE A 151 1.40 18.36 -1.15
N ASP A 152 2.22 17.68 -1.96
CA ASP A 152 2.11 17.77 -3.41
C ASP A 152 0.96 16.90 -3.93
N VAL A 153 -0.13 17.56 -4.34
CA VAL A 153 -1.31 16.89 -4.91
C VAL A 153 -1.03 16.25 -6.27
N GLU A 154 0.01 16.69 -7.01
CA GLU A 154 0.39 16.09 -8.29
C GLU A 154 1.07 14.73 -8.11
N ALA A 155 1.53 14.41 -6.89
CA ALA A 155 2.06 13.10 -6.55
C ALA A 155 0.94 12.07 -6.38
N LEU A 156 -0.32 12.50 -6.19
CA LEU A 156 -1.45 11.59 -6.04
C LEU A 156 -1.65 10.75 -7.30
N VAL A 157 -1.95 9.48 -7.06
CA VAL A 157 -2.25 8.47 -8.08
C VAL A 157 -3.76 8.30 -8.13
N SER A 158 -4.30 8.16 -9.34
CA SER A 158 -5.72 7.89 -9.53
C SER A 158 -6.05 6.51 -8.95
N VAL A 159 -7.01 6.46 -8.03
CA VAL A 159 -7.47 5.20 -7.42
C VAL A 159 -8.86 4.88 -7.96
N THR A 160 -8.98 3.74 -8.63
CA THR A 160 -10.27 3.18 -9.03
C THR A 160 -10.58 1.97 -8.15
N PRO A 161 -11.53 2.05 -7.21
CA PRO A 161 -11.85 0.93 -6.34
C PRO A 161 -12.42 -0.24 -7.16
N ALA A 162 -12.07 -1.46 -6.76
CA ALA A 162 -12.68 -2.65 -7.33
C ALA A 162 -14.14 -2.79 -6.89
N ALA A 163 -14.95 -3.49 -7.70
CA ALA A 163 -16.31 -3.84 -7.32
C ALA A 163 -16.28 -4.72 -6.06
N LYS A 164 -17.09 -4.36 -5.05
CA LYS A 164 -17.16 -5.06 -3.75
C LYS A 164 -18.21 -6.17 -3.71
N ASP A 165 -18.87 -6.46 -4.83
CA ASP A 165 -19.93 -7.47 -4.85
C ASP A 165 -19.32 -8.89 -4.81
N THR A 166 -20.08 -9.86 -4.30
CA THR A 166 -19.71 -11.29 -4.25
C THR A 166 -19.52 -11.94 -5.63
N GLU A 167 -19.85 -11.23 -6.71
CA GLU A 167 -19.52 -11.56 -8.11
C GLU A 167 -18.28 -10.81 -8.61
N ALA A 168 -17.42 -10.30 -7.71
CA ALA A 168 -16.15 -9.69 -8.08
C ALA A 168 -15.42 -10.62 -9.07
N PRO A 169 -14.94 -10.09 -10.20
CA PRO A 169 -14.31 -10.92 -11.22
C PRO A 169 -13.18 -11.72 -10.56
N ALA A 170 -13.14 -13.01 -10.87
CA ALA A 170 -12.10 -13.90 -10.39
C ALA A 170 -10.74 -13.24 -10.66
N VAL A 171 -9.91 -13.13 -9.62
CA VAL A 171 -8.53 -12.68 -9.78
C VAL A 171 -7.83 -13.66 -10.71
N ASP A 172 -7.02 -13.12 -11.63
CA ASP A 172 -6.24 -13.94 -12.57
C ASP A 172 -5.48 -15.04 -11.82
N GLU A 173 -5.65 -16.29 -12.26
CA GLU A 173 -5.01 -17.46 -11.65
C GLU A 173 -3.48 -17.31 -11.59
N ALA A 174 -2.87 -16.63 -12.57
CA ALA A 174 -1.44 -16.37 -12.58
C ALA A 174 -1.01 -15.47 -11.41
N ILE A 175 -1.82 -14.46 -11.07
CA ILE A 175 -1.57 -13.57 -9.93
C ILE A 175 -1.64 -14.38 -8.62
N GLY A 176 -2.67 -15.20 -8.46
CA GLY A 176 -2.81 -16.07 -7.30
C GLY A 176 -1.64 -17.05 -7.18
N SER A 177 -1.21 -17.67 -8.28
CA SER A 177 -0.08 -18.60 -8.29
C SER A 177 1.24 -17.95 -7.89
N THR A 178 1.54 -16.75 -8.40
CA THR A 178 2.74 -15.99 -8.03
C THR A 178 2.75 -15.66 -6.54
N ILE A 179 1.64 -15.15 -6.00
CA ILE A 179 1.54 -14.80 -4.58
C ILE A 179 1.66 -16.05 -3.69
N ALA A 180 0.97 -17.14 -4.02
CA ALA A 180 1.05 -18.40 -3.28
C ALA A 180 2.48 -18.96 -3.26
N THR A 181 3.17 -18.89 -4.39
CA THR A 181 4.57 -19.33 -4.52
C THR A 181 5.50 -18.45 -3.69
N ALA A 182 5.35 -17.12 -3.77
CA ALA A 182 6.18 -16.17 -3.02
C ALA A 182 6.05 -16.36 -1.50
N LYS A 183 4.85 -16.73 -1.01
CA LYS A 183 4.61 -16.99 0.42
C LYS A 183 4.83 -18.44 0.84
N GLY A 184 5.03 -19.35 -0.11
CA GLY A 184 5.11 -20.79 0.17
C GLY A 184 3.85 -21.33 0.85
N ARG A 185 2.68 -20.75 0.55
CA ARG A 185 1.43 -21.01 1.27
C ARG A 185 0.23 -20.92 0.34
N GLU A 186 -0.69 -21.88 0.47
CA GLU A 186 -1.92 -21.90 -0.32
C GLU A 186 -2.79 -20.67 0.01
N ILE A 187 -3.39 -20.08 -1.01
CA ILE A 187 -4.31 -18.95 -0.87
C ILE A 187 -5.71 -19.50 -0.57
N LEU A 188 -6.30 -19.04 0.53
CA LEU A 188 -7.69 -19.33 0.86
C LEU A 188 -8.62 -18.44 0.01
N ARG A 189 -8.34 -17.14 -0.05
CA ARG A 189 -9.09 -16.16 -0.84
C ARG A 189 -8.20 -14.99 -1.25
N ILE A 190 -8.52 -14.38 -2.39
CA ILE A 190 -7.82 -13.20 -2.92
C ILE A 190 -8.83 -12.25 -3.56
N TRP A 191 -8.65 -10.95 -3.33
CA TRP A 191 -9.50 -9.91 -3.90
C TRP A 191 -8.67 -8.73 -4.36
N LYS A 192 -9.00 -8.17 -5.53
CA LYS A 192 -8.52 -6.84 -5.93
C LYS A 192 -9.26 -5.80 -5.08
N LEU A 193 -8.53 -4.86 -4.49
CA LEU A 193 -9.08 -3.73 -3.75
C LEU A 193 -9.19 -2.48 -4.64
N ALA A 194 -8.18 -2.22 -5.46
CA ALA A 194 -8.14 -1.04 -6.32
C ALA A 194 -7.21 -1.22 -7.52
N ASP A 195 -7.48 -0.43 -8.56
CA ASP A 195 -6.61 -0.16 -9.68
C ASP A 195 -5.97 1.23 -9.50
N LEU A 196 -4.66 1.32 -9.69
CA LEU A 196 -3.86 2.54 -9.57
C LEU A 196 -3.40 3.06 -10.94
N GLY A 197 -4.13 2.71 -12.00
CA GLY A 197 -3.77 3.04 -13.38
C GLY A 197 -2.46 2.37 -13.79
N THR A 198 -1.49 3.18 -14.22
CA THR A 198 -0.18 2.67 -14.66
C THR A 198 0.72 2.24 -13.50
N GLU A 199 0.39 2.60 -12.26
CA GLU A 199 1.23 2.32 -11.09
C GLU A 199 1.01 0.90 -10.54
N GLY A 200 -0.13 0.27 -10.84
CA GLY A 200 -0.38 -1.12 -10.49
C GLY A 200 -1.76 -1.40 -9.94
N GLU A 201 -1.88 -2.55 -9.28
CA GLU A 201 -3.12 -3.09 -8.74
C GLU A 201 -2.91 -3.50 -7.28
N VAL A 202 -3.84 -3.14 -6.40
CA VAL A 202 -3.78 -3.49 -4.97
C VAL A 202 -4.70 -4.66 -4.70
N TYR A 203 -4.20 -5.66 -3.96
CA TYR A 203 -4.93 -6.85 -3.56
C TYR A 203 -4.86 -7.06 -2.05
N VAL A 204 -5.85 -7.79 -1.52
CA VAL A 204 -5.78 -8.43 -0.22
C VAL A 204 -5.90 -9.94 -0.41
N THR A 205 -5.01 -10.69 0.23
CA THR A 205 -4.92 -12.14 0.10
C THR A 205 -4.94 -12.77 1.49
N GLN A 206 -5.88 -13.66 1.74
CA GLN A 206 -5.89 -14.51 2.93
C GLN A 206 -5.35 -15.89 2.58
N PHE A 207 -4.46 -16.42 3.40
CA PHE A 207 -3.84 -17.73 3.18
C PHE A 207 -4.52 -18.81 4.02
N VAL A 208 -4.43 -20.06 3.55
CA VAL A 208 -4.90 -21.24 4.30
C VAL A 208 -4.13 -21.31 5.61
N ARG A 209 -4.85 -21.50 6.72
CA ARG A 209 -4.27 -21.63 8.07
C ARG A 209 -3.23 -22.77 8.14
N ASP A 210 -2.19 -22.58 8.94
CA ASP A 210 -1.17 -23.59 9.26
C ASP A 210 -1.09 -23.73 10.77
N GLY A 211 -1.54 -24.84 11.33
CA GLY A 211 -1.61 -25.00 12.78
C GLY A 211 -2.50 -23.92 13.41
N ASN A 212 -1.93 -23.01 14.22
CA ASN A 212 -2.60 -21.83 14.77
C ASN A 212 -2.19 -20.52 14.08
N ASP A 213 -1.29 -20.62 13.10
CA ASP A 213 -0.73 -19.47 12.41
C ASP A 213 -1.68 -19.05 11.30
N MET A 214 -2.06 -17.78 11.35
CA MET A 214 -2.94 -17.11 10.41
C MET A 214 -2.10 -16.08 9.64
N LEU A 215 -2.42 -15.89 8.37
CA LEU A 215 -1.75 -14.90 7.53
C LEU A 215 -2.74 -14.30 6.54
N PHE A 216 -2.75 -12.99 6.46
CA PHE A 216 -3.17 -12.28 5.25
C PHE A 216 -2.09 -11.29 4.84
N SER A 217 -2.12 -10.88 3.59
CA SER A 217 -1.22 -9.87 3.05
C SER A 217 -1.98 -8.82 2.25
N ILE A 218 -1.51 -7.57 2.32
CA ILE A 218 -1.78 -6.55 1.31
C ILE A 218 -0.69 -6.65 0.26
N VAL A 219 -1.07 -6.65 -1.02
CA VAL A 219 -0.14 -6.86 -2.13
C VAL A 219 -0.34 -5.77 -3.17
N LEU A 220 0.74 -5.13 -3.60
CA LEU A 220 0.76 -4.28 -4.78
C LEU A 220 1.45 -5.04 -5.92
N LYS A 221 0.76 -5.16 -7.05
CA LYS A 221 1.33 -5.67 -8.30
C LYS A 221 1.60 -4.50 -9.24
N SER A 222 2.87 -4.26 -9.58
CA SER A 222 3.30 -3.18 -10.47
C SER A 222 4.03 -3.78 -11.66
N GLY A 223 3.34 -3.95 -12.78
CA GLY A 223 3.87 -4.74 -13.90
C GLY A 223 4.07 -6.20 -13.47
N GLU A 224 5.31 -6.69 -13.54
CA GLU A 224 5.70 -8.04 -13.09
C GLU A 224 6.17 -8.08 -11.63
N ASP A 225 6.38 -6.92 -11.01
CA ASP A 225 6.90 -6.81 -9.65
C ASP A 225 5.77 -6.86 -8.62
N TYR A 226 6.09 -7.40 -7.44
CA TYR A 226 5.15 -7.54 -6.34
C TYR A 226 5.77 -6.99 -5.05
N THR A 227 5.00 -6.15 -4.34
CA THR A 227 5.34 -5.62 -3.02
C THR A 227 4.33 -6.12 -2.00
N TYR A 228 4.80 -6.60 -0.86
CA TYR A 228 3.97 -7.24 0.16
C TYR A 228 3.98 -6.49 1.49
N MET A 229 2.84 -6.45 2.17
CA MET A 229 2.75 -6.24 3.62
C MET A 229 2.06 -7.45 4.23
N ASP A 230 2.76 -8.16 5.10
CA ASP A 230 2.26 -9.38 5.74
C ASP A 230 1.75 -9.08 7.15
N TYR A 231 0.56 -9.61 7.47
CA TYR A 231 -0.07 -9.50 8.77
C TYR A 231 -0.22 -10.90 9.40
N PRO A 232 0.86 -11.45 9.96
CA PRO A 232 0.80 -12.73 10.68
C PRO A 232 0.04 -12.57 12.00
N ALA A 233 -0.73 -13.58 12.37
CA ALA A 233 -1.36 -13.69 13.67
C ALA A 233 -1.32 -15.14 14.16
N VAL A 234 -1.47 -15.33 15.47
CA VAL A 234 -1.55 -16.66 16.10
C VAL A 234 -2.83 -16.71 16.90
N ILE A 235 -3.67 -17.72 16.66
CA ILE A 235 -4.90 -17.93 17.43
C ILE A 235 -4.55 -18.24 18.88
N GLN A 236 -5.03 -17.40 19.81
CA GLN A 236 -4.84 -17.55 21.25
C GLN A 236 -6.18 -17.84 21.93
N GLY A 237 -6.53 -19.12 22.02
CA GLY A 237 -7.79 -19.55 22.65
C GLY A 237 -8.87 -19.82 21.62
N ASP A 238 -9.80 -18.89 21.44
CA ASP A 238 -10.85 -18.99 20.42
C ASP A 238 -10.48 -18.23 19.13
N GLU A 239 -11.15 -18.59 18.04
CA GLU A 239 -10.90 -18.07 16.70
C GLU A 239 -11.66 -16.76 16.43
N TYR A 240 -12.26 -16.17 17.47
CA TYR A 240 -13.25 -15.11 17.28
C TYR A 240 -12.63 -13.76 16.96
N SER A 241 -11.38 -13.52 17.36
CA SER A 241 -10.68 -12.26 17.12
C SER A 241 -9.20 -12.53 16.84
N VAL A 242 -8.87 -12.69 15.55
CA VAL A 242 -7.52 -13.03 15.11
C VAL A 242 -6.69 -11.77 14.87
N TRP A 243 -7.20 -10.84 14.07
CA TRP A 243 -6.55 -9.59 13.74
C TRP A 243 -7.30 -8.38 14.28
N ARG A 244 -8.63 -8.43 14.31
CA ARG A 244 -9.51 -7.43 14.89
C ARG A 244 -10.60 -8.09 15.73
N VAL A 245 -11.22 -7.30 16.60
CA VAL A 245 -12.38 -7.72 17.37
C VAL A 245 -13.48 -8.21 16.43
N ASP A 246 -13.97 -9.41 16.72
CA ASP A 246 -15.06 -10.12 16.03
C ASP A 246 -14.82 -10.41 14.53
N ASP A 247 -13.57 -10.51 14.09
CA ASP A 247 -13.26 -10.83 12.68
C ASP A 247 -13.39 -12.32 12.34
N GLY A 248 -13.51 -13.20 13.34
CA GLY A 248 -13.64 -14.64 13.16
C GLY A 248 -12.47 -15.30 12.41
N GLY A 249 -11.31 -14.63 12.32
CA GLY A 249 -10.21 -15.09 11.48
C GLY A 249 -10.50 -15.05 9.97
N GLU A 250 -11.47 -14.25 9.55
CA GLU A 250 -11.78 -14.02 8.13
C GLU A 250 -11.40 -12.60 7.71
N ILE A 251 -10.87 -12.49 6.49
CA ILE A 251 -10.66 -11.23 5.81
C ILE A 251 -11.65 -11.16 4.65
N THR A 252 -12.26 -9.99 4.46
CA THR A 252 -13.14 -9.73 3.31
C THR A 252 -12.76 -8.39 2.67
N PRO A 253 -13.03 -8.17 1.37
CA PRO A 253 -12.63 -6.93 0.69
C PRO A 253 -13.36 -5.70 1.25
N GLU A 254 -14.54 -5.86 1.86
CA GLU A 254 -15.30 -4.77 2.47
C GLU A 254 -14.63 -4.20 3.70
N MET A 255 -13.78 -4.99 4.37
CA MET A 255 -12.96 -4.52 5.48
C MET A 255 -11.93 -3.48 5.05
N PHE A 256 -11.60 -3.38 3.76
CA PHE A 256 -10.55 -2.50 3.28
C PHE A 256 -11.07 -1.42 2.33
N SER A 257 -10.45 -0.26 2.39
CA SER A 257 -10.60 0.77 1.36
C SER A 257 -9.33 1.58 1.25
N VAL A 258 -8.98 1.96 0.01
CA VAL A 258 -7.87 2.88 -0.23
C VAL A 258 -8.32 4.28 0.14
N LEU A 259 -7.59 4.90 1.07
CA LEU A 259 -7.70 6.31 1.37
C LEU A 259 -7.07 7.11 0.24
N LEU A 260 -5.78 6.87 -0.03
CA LEU A 260 -5.04 7.50 -1.11
C LEU A 260 -3.92 6.59 -1.61
N ALA A 261 -3.43 6.89 -2.81
CA ALA A 261 -2.15 6.39 -3.30
C ALA A 261 -1.34 7.58 -3.82
N ALA A 262 -0.03 7.58 -3.61
CA ALA A 262 0.86 8.64 -4.08
C ALA A 262 2.20 8.07 -4.53
N ARG A 263 2.82 8.70 -5.53
CA ARG A 263 4.20 8.41 -5.93
C ARG A 263 5.17 8.94 -4.88
N THR A 264 6.22 8.19 -4.63
CA THR A 264 7.37 8.56 -3.80
C THR A 264 8.65 8.28 -4.58
N GLU A 265 9.81 8.70 -4.07
CA GLU A 265 11.09 8.35 -4.68
C GLU A 265 11.35 6.82 -4.70
N GLN A 266 10.76 6.06 -3.77
CA GLN A 266 10.97 4.62 -3.62
C GLN A 266 9.86 3.76 -4.25
N GLY A 267 8.80 4.36 -4.78
CA GLY A 267 7.68 3.67 -5.40
C GLY A 267 6.34 4.30 -5.03
N ILE A 268 5.44 3.52 -4.44
CA ILE A 268 4.09 3.95 -4.06
C ILE A 268 3.94 4.02 -2.54
N LEU A 269 3.34 5.10 -2.08
CA LEU A 269 2.72 5.22 -0.76
C LEU A 269 1.24 4.87 -0.87
N LEU A 270 0.75 3.96 -0.03
CA LEU A 270 -0.66 3.62 0.09
C LEU A 270 -1.19 4.03 1.46
N GLY A 271 -2.25 4.85 1.50
CA GLY A 271 -3.07 5.04 2.69
C GLY A 271 -4.26 4.09 2.64
N LEU A 272 -4.49 3.32 3.71
CA LEU A 272 -5.56 2.31 3.78
C LEU A 272 -6.40 2.52 5.04
N ASN A 273 -7.71 2.33 4.90
CA ASN A 273 -8.63 2.12 6.02
C ASN A 273 -8.90 0.61 6.14
N TRP A 274 -8.83 0.10 7.36
CA TRP A 274 -9.21 -1.25 7.76
C TRP A 274 -10.34 -1.20 8.78
N TRP A 275 -11.53 -1.50 8.31
CA TRP A 275 -12.77 -1.60 9.06
C TRP A 275 -12.85 -2.93 9.81
N GLY A 276 -13.33 -2.87 11.04
CA GLY A 276 -13.76 -4.03 11.82
C GLY A 276 -15.01 -3.70 12.64
N ALA A 277 -15.47 -4.64 13.45
CA ALA A 277 -16.72 -4.51 14.19
C ALA A 277 -16.74 -3.27 15.10
N GLU A 278 -15.64 -2.98 15.78
CA GLU A 278 -15.59 -1.87 16.74
C GLU A 278 -15.24 -0.51 16.14
N GLY A 279 -14.66 -0.48 14.94
CA GLY A 279 -13.93 0.70 14.51
C GLY A 279 -13.14 0.56 13.21
N VAL A 280 -12.48 1.66 12.86
CA VAL A 280 -11.61 1.78 11.68
C VAL A 280 -10.18 2.05 12.12
N SER A 281 -9.22 1.33 11.55
CA SER A 281 -7.80 1.71 11.63
C SER A 281 -7.35 2.26 10.30
N THR A 282 -6.74 3.44 10.30
CA THR A 282 -6.12 4.05 9.12
C THR A 282 -4.62 3.99 9.29
N PHE A 283 -3.91 3.54 8.26
CA PHE A 283 -2.45 3.40 8.26
C PHE A 283 -1.88 3.62 6.86
N PHE A 284 -0.57 3.84 6.81
CA PHE A 284 0.15 4.14 5.57
C PHE A 284 1.28 3.14 5.33
N LEU A 285 1.36 2.63 4.11
CA LEU A 285 2.37 1.69 3.64
C LEU A 285 3.24 2.36 2.59
N ASN A 286 4.52 2.54 2.88
CA ASN A 286 5.49 3.05 1.91
C ASN A 286 6.24 1.88 1.26
N GLN A 287 6.25 1.82 -0.07
CA GLN A 287 6.98 0.79 -0.80
C GLN A 287 8.49 0.93 -0.57
N ASP A 288 9.14 -0.21 -0.31
CA ASP A 288 10.59 -0.36 -0.19
C ASP A 288 11.01 -1.68 -0.86
N GLY A 289 11.15 -1.62 -2.18
CA GLY A 289 11.38 -2.79 -3.03
C GLY A 289 10.21 -3.77 -2.99
N GLU A 290 10.48 -5.02 -2.64
CA GLU A 290 9.48 -6.11 -2.56
C GLU A 290 8.64 -6.08 -1.28
N GLN A 291 8.88 -5.16 -0.36
CA GLN A 291 8.16 -5.05 0.91
C GLN A 291 7.60 -3.65 1.11
N PHE A 292 6.48 -3.57 1.81
CA PHE A 292 6.01 -2.32 2.38
C PHE A 292 6.61 -2.09 3.76
N LYS A 293 6.85 -0.83 4.08
CA LYS A 293 7.08 -0.35 5.45
C LYS A 293 5.86 0.41 5.91
N GLU A 294 5.25 -0.01 7.02
CA GLU A 294 4.21 0.77 7.66
C GLU A 294 4.84 2.02 8.29
N LEU A 295 4.26 3.18 8.03
CA LEU A 295 4.68 4.45 8.62
C LEU A 295 4.06 4.62 10.01
N ASP A 296 4.72 5.41 10.87
CA ASP A 296 4.19 5.82 12.18
C ASP A 296 3.10 6.91 12.03
N ILE A 297 2.10 6.61 11.20
CA ILE A 297 0.96 7.44 10.85
C ILE A 297 -0.27 6.54 10.98
N GLN A 298 -0.72 6.38 12.22
CA GLN A 298 -1.86 5.53 12.55
C GLN A 298 -2.98 6.35 13.17
N TYR A 299 -4.22 6.00 12.81
CA TYR A 299 -5.41 6.59 13.40
C TYR A 299 -6.50 5.55 13.58
N GLY A 300 -6.95 5.39 14.83
CA GLY A 300 -8.02 4.47 15.20
C GLY A 300 -9.29 5.25 15.55
N ARG A 301 -10.42 4.86 14.95
CA ARG A 301 -11.74 5.42 15.24
C ARG A 301 -12.62 4.37 15.88
N TYR A 302 -13.10 4.64 17.09
CA TYR A 302 -14.13 3.82 17.73
C TYR A 302 -15.52 4.25 17.25
N ILE A 303 -16.27 3.33 16.63
CA ILE A 303 -17.58 3.62 16.01
C ILE A 303 -18.71 2.68 16.47
N SER A 304 -18.38 1.60 17.19
CA SER A 304 -19.38 0.60 17.62
C SER A 304 -20.57 1.23 18.35
N PRO A 305 -21.81 0.72 18.13
CA PRO A 305 -23.00 0.95 18.94
C PRO A 305 -22.90 0.50 20.40
#